data_AF-A0A1G9MGP3-F1
#
_entry.id   AF-A0A1G9MGP3-F1
#
_cell.length_a   1.000
_cell.length_b   1.000
_cell.length_c   1.000
_cell.angle_alpha   90.00
_cell.angle_beta   90.00
_cell.angle_gamma   90.00
#
_symmetry.space_group_name_H-M   'P 1'
#
loop_
_entity.id
_entity.type
_entity.pdbx_description
1 polymer ?
#
loop_
_entity_poly.entity_id
_entity_poly.type
_entity_poly.pdbx_seq_one_letter_code
_entity_poly.pdbx_strand_id
1 'polypeptide(L)'
;MTVASRGRPRLVGSLAARIAEVGRMPLLGTVEYADGSEDRHISRTNSAQRVRGLHECLVVPTDLARAVAEAGGPVLLVDDLSDSGWTLAVASRLLRRAGAEGVFPLVLAVQA
;
A
#
# COMPACT_ATOMS: atom_id res chain seq x y z
N MET A 1 6.98 -4.54 -1.18
CA MET A 1 5.82 -4.61 -0.24
C MET A 1 4.54 -4.40 -1.02
N THR A 2 3.39 -4.66 -0.41
CA THR A 2 2.07 -4.57 -1.08
C THR A 2 1.10 -3.65 -0.35
N VAL A 3 0.08 -3.17 -1.05
CA VAL A 3 -1.15 -2.68 -0.42
C VAL A 3 -2.15 -3.84 -0.35
N ALA A 4 -2.89 -3.98 0.74
CA ALA A 4 -3.96 -4.97 0.83
C ALA A 4 -5.01 -4.69 -0.25
N SER A 5 -5.12 -5.59 -1.24
CA SER A 5 -6.19 -5.54 -2.24
C SER A 5 -7.40 -6.34 -1.76
N ARG A 6 -8.56 -5.69 -1.69
CA ARG A 6 -9.85 -6.34 -1.36
C ARG A 6 -10.37 -7.22 -2.50
N GLY A 7 -10.05 -6.88 -3.74
CA GLY A 7 -10.54 -7.58 -4.92
C GLY A 7 -9.61 -8.68 -5.44
N ARG A 8 -8.29 -8.49 -5.31
CA ARG A 8 -7.29 -9.39 -5.90
C ARG A 8 -6.10 -9.67 -4.95
N PRO A 9 -6.32 -10.12 -3.71
CA PRO A 9 -5.24 -10.29 -2.72
C PRO A 9 -4.15 -11.26 -3.17
N ARG A 10 -4.52 -12.39 -3.81
CA ARG A 10 -3.55 -13.37 -4.33
C ARG A 10 -2.70 -12.82 -5.48
N LEU A 11 -3.27 -11.98 -6.33
CA LEU A 11 -2.55 -11.38 -7.47
C LEU A 11 -1.45 -10.45 -6.97
N VAL A 12 -1.81 -9.50 -6.11
CA VAL A 12 -0.87 -8.50 -5.59
C VAL A 12 0.24 -9.17 -4.76
N GLY A 13 -0.13 -10.12 -3.90
CA GLY A 13 0.84 -10.86 -3.08
C GLY A 13 1.81 -11.71 -3.91
N SER A 14 1.32 -12.49 -4.87
CA SER A 14 2.17 -13.33 -5.72
C SER A 14 3.07 -12.52 -6.65
N LEU A 15 2.56 -11.40 -7.18
CA LEU A 15 3.35 -10.47 -7.99
C LEU A 15 4.50 -9.88 -7.19
N ALA A 16 4.24 -9.35 -5.99
CA ALA A 16 5.27 -8.76 -5.15
C ALA A 16 6.31 -9.79 -4.71
N ALA A 17 5.88 -11.02 -4.39
CA ALA A 17 6.79 -12.12 -4.07
C ALA A 17 7.72 -12.43 -5.24
N ARG A 18 7.18 -12.53 -6.47
CA ARG A 18 7.99 -12.82 -7.65
C ARG A 18 8.95 -11.68 -8.01
N ILE A 19 8.52 -10.42 -7.87
CA ILE A 19 9.39 -9.25 -8.06
C ILE A 19 10.54 -9.26 -7.04
N ALA A 20 10.23 -9.53 -5.77
CA ALA A 20 11.21 -9.60 -4.69
C ALA A 20 12.26 -10.70 -4.96
N GLU A 21 11.80 -11.88 -5.38
CA GLU A 21 12.66 -13.02 -5.75
C GLU A 21 13.60 -12.67 -6.91
N VAL A 22 13.06 -12.18 -8.04
CA VAL A 22 13.86 -11.86 -9.24
C VAL A 22 14.80 -10.68 -8.99
N GLY A 23 14.32 -9.64 -8.30
CA GLY A 23 15.11 -8.46 -7.97
C GLY A 23 16.07 -8.66 -6.81
N ARG A 24 16.05 -9.83 -6.14
CA ARG A 24 16.83 -10.13 -4.93
C ARG A 24 16.63 -9.08 -3.82
N MET A 25 15.38 -8.69 -3.62
CA MET A 25 14.96 -7.71 -2.61
C MET A 25 14.16 -8.40 -1.50
N PRO A 26 14.23 -7.92 -0.26
CA PRO A 26 13.38 -8.44 0.80
C PRO A 26 11.91 -8.07 0.59
N LEU A 27 11.00 -9.01 0.80
CA LEU A 27 9.56 -8.74 0.85
C LEU A 27 9.19 -8.27 2.26
N LEU A 28 9.05 -6.95 2.44
CA LEU A 28 8.89 -6.35 3.78
C LEU A 28 7.51 -6.56 4.44
N GLY A 29 6.47 -6.88 3.67
CA GLY A 29 5.09 -7.06 4.17
C GLY A 29 4.04 -6.25 3.41
N THR A 30 2.92 -5.97 4.08
CA THR A 30 1.69 -5.41 3.49
C THR A 30 1.17 -4.23 4.30
N VAL A 31 0.82 -3.13 3.61
CA VAL A 31 -0.02 -2.06 4.18
C VAL A 31 -1.45 -2.57 4.25
N GLU A 32 -2.05 -2.52 5.44
CA GLU A 32 -3.32 -3.18 5.74
C GLU A 32 -4.45 -2.18 5.92
N TYR A 33 -5.67 -2.71 5.95
CA TYR A 33 -6.83 -1.98 6.44
C TYR A 33 -7.00 -2.31 7.92
N ALA A 34 -7.29 -1.31 8.75
CA ALA A 34 -7.56 -1.47 10.17
C ALA A 34 -8.73 -2.43 10.41
N ASP A 35 -8.67 -3.19 11.50
CA ASP A 35 -9.74 -4.10 11.92
C ASP A 35 -11.09 -3.36 12.01
N GLY A 36 -12.16 -3.98 11.51
CA GLY A 36 -13.50 -3.40 11.48
C GLY A 36 -13.71 -2.30 10.44
N SER A 37 -12.76 -2.10 9.51
CA SER A 37 -12.93 -1.19 8.37
C SER A 37 -13.49 -1.88 7.11
N GLU A 38 -13.90 -3.14 7.21
CA GLU A 38 -14.53 -3.90 6.12
C GLU A 38 -15.84 -3.24 5.67
N ASP A 39 -16.65 -2.80 6.64
CA ASP A 39 -17.96 -2.15 6.40
C ASP A 39 -17.85 -0.64 6.12
N ARG A 40 -16.66 -0.04 6.29
CA ARG A 40 -16.46 1.38 6.01
C ARG A 40 -16.45 1.61 4.50
N HIS A 41 -17.58 2.13 4.01
CA HIS A 41 -17.72 2.53 2.62
C HIS A 41 -16.86 3.78 2.35
N ILE A 42 -15.69 3.58 1.76
CA ILE A 42 -14.83 4.69 1.33
C ILE A 42 -15.58 5.45 0.24
N SER A 43 -15.98 6.68 0.57
CA SER A 43 -16.81 7.52 -0.29
C SER A 43 -16.18 7.71 -1.67
N ARG A 44 -16.99 7.51 -2.72
CA ARG A 44 -16.58 7.77 -4.11
C ARG A 44 -16.95 9.17 -4.60
N THR A 45 -17.77 9.92 -3.87
CA THR A 45 -18.43 11.16 -4.34
C THR A 45 -17.57 12.42 -4.28
N ASN A 46 -16.60 12.53 -3.37
CA ASN A 46 -15.58 13.59 -3.44
C ASN A 46 -14.21 13.15 -2.91
N SER A 47 -13.16 13.80 -3.39
CA SER A 47 -11.77 13.48 -3.03
C SER A 47 -11.46 13.65 -1.54
N ALA A 48 -12.02 14.66 -0.88
CA ALA A 48 -11.75 14.93 0.54
C ALA A 48 -12.29 13.81 1.46
N GLN A 49 -13.51 13.34 1.23
CA GLN A 49 -14.11 12.24 1.97
C GLN A 49 -13.41 10.92 1.66
N ARG A 50 -12.95 10.72 0.41
CA ARG A 50 -12.17 9.55 0.03
C ARG A 50 -10.83 9.49 0.78
N VAL A 51 -10.10 10.62 0.83
CA VAL A 51 -8.85 10.74 1.59
C VAL A 51 -9.08 10.53 3.07
N ARG A 52 -10.15 11.11 3.65
CA ARG A 52 -10.50 10.90 5.05
C ARG A 52 -10.75 9.42 5.36
N GLY A 53 -11.56 8.75 4.54
CA GLY A 53 -11.83 7.32 4.70
C GLY A 53 -10.56 6.48 4.63
N LEU A 54 -9.69 6.74 3.65
CA LEU A 54 -8.40 6.06 3.53
C LEU A 54 -7.46 6.35 4.70
N HIS A 55 -7.39 7.59 5.17
CA HIS A 55 -6.56 7.98 6.33
C HIS A 55 -7.02 7.29 7.62
N GLU A 56 -8.32 7.10 7.80
CA GLU A 56 -8.89 6.44 8.97
C GLU A 56 -8.79 4.91 8.90
N CYS A 57 -8.62 4.32 7.71
CA CYS A 57 -8.65 2.87 7.52
C CYS A 57 -7.31 2.25 7.14
N LEU A 58 -6.41 2.93 6.43
CA LEU A 58 -5.11 2.37 6.06
C LEU A 58 -4.14 2.44 7.23
N VAL A 59 -3.48 1.32 7.51
CA VAL A 59 -2.51 1.19 8.60
C VAL A 59 -1.25 0.51 8.12
N VAL A 60 -0.13 0.87 8.76
CA VAL A 60 1.14 0.17 8.61
C VAL A 60 1.34 -0.63 9.89
N PRO A 61 1.26 -1.98 9.85
CA PRO A 61 1.48 -2.81 11.03
C PRO A 61 2.85 -2.53 11.65
N THR A 62 2.97 -2.69 12.97
CA THR A 62 4.21 -2.39 13.72
C THR A 62 5.43 -3.11 13.15
N ASP A 63 5.28 -4.38 12.77
CA ASP A 63 6.36 -5.17 12.17
C ASP A 63 6.78 -4.62 10.80
N LEU A 64 5.82 -4.18 9.98
CA LEU A 64 6.12 -3.53 8.70
C LEU A 64 6.81 -2.18 8.93
N ALA A 65 6.36 -1.38 9.90
CA ALA A 65 6.99 -0.09 10.19
C ALA A 65 8.46 -0.26 10.59
N ARG A 66 8.76 -1.25 11.43
CA ARG A 66 10.13 -1.62 11.80
C ARG A 66 10.94 -2.07 10.59
N ALA A 67 10.40 -2.98 9.78
CA ALA A 67 11.09 -3.46 8.57
C ALA A 67 11.37 -2.34 7.56
N VAL A 68 10.48 -1.36 7.45
CA VAL A 68 10.65 -0.17 6.60
C VAL A 68 11.77 0.72 7.12
N ALA A 69 11.81 1.00 8.43
CA ALA A 69 12.86 1.81 9.04
C ALA A 69 14.24 1.15 8.91
N GLU A 70 14.30 -0.18 9.08
CA GLU A 70 15.54 -0.96 8.98
C GLU A 70 16.03 -1.12 7.53
N ALA A 71 15.15 -1.03 6.54
CA ALA A 71 15.52 -1.15 5.13
C ALA A 71 16.48 -0.04 4.65
N GLY A 72 16.47 1.14 5.29
CA GLY A 72 17.45 2.20 5.05
C GLY A 72 17.50 2.72 3.61
N GLY A 73 16.36 2.72 2.91
CA GLY A 73 16.29 3.10 1.51
C GLY A 73 14.87 3.24 0.99
N PRO A 74 14.70 3.49 -0.32
CA PRO A 74 13.39 3.58 -0.93
C PRO A 74 12.72 2.20 -1.03
N VAL A 75 11.38 2.19 -1.02
CA VAL A 75 10.58 0.97 -1.06
C VAL A 75 9.71 0.90 -2.31
N LEU A 76 9.61 -0.30 -2.90
CA LEU A 76 8.69 -0.59 -3.98
C LEU A 76 7.32 -1.02 -3.41
N LEU A 77 6.28 -0.24 -3.71
CA LEU A 77 4.90 -0.49 -3.31
C LEU A 77 4.10 -1.06 -4.47
N VAL A 78 3.68 -2.31 -4.36
CA VAL A 78 2.95 -3.03 -5.42
C VAL A 78 1.46 -3.04 -5.12
N ASP A 79 0.65 -2.71 -6.13
CA ASP A 79 -0.82 -2.77 -6.09
C ASP A 79 -1.39 -3.22 -7.45
N ASP A 80 -2.67 -3.55 -7.53
CA ASP A 80 -3.29 -4.03 -8.78
C ASP A 80 -3.78 -2.92 -9.71
N LEU A 81 -4.51 -1.94 -9.20
CA LEU A 81 -5.18 -0.91 -9.99
C LEU A 81 -5.10 0.46 -9.31
N SER A 82 -4.69 1.48 -10.08
CA SER A 82 -4.85 2.87 -9.68
C SER A 82 -6.06 3.48 -10.38
N ASP A 83 -7.08 3.88 -9.61
CA ASP A 83 -8.21 4.69 -10.09
C ASP A 83 -7.91 6.19 -9.87
N SER A 84 -8.25 6.72 -8.70
CA SER A 84 -7.96 8.13 -8.35
C SER A 84 -6.55 8.37 -7.79
N GLY A 85 -5.75 7.33 -7.60
CA GLY A 85 -4.42 7.43 -6.99
C GLY A 85 -4.40 7.66 -5.47
N TRP A 86 -5.55 7.91 -4.82
CA TRP A 86 -5.58 8.26 -3.40
C TRP A 86 -5.07 7.16 -2.47
N THR A 87 -5.35 5.88 -2.76
CA THR A 87 -4.82 4.75 -1.98
C THR A 87 -3.30 4.77 -1.98
N LEU A 88 -2.69 4.89 -3.16
CA LEU A 88 -1.23 4.97 -3.31
C LEU A 88 -0.65 6.20 -2.62
N ALA A 89 -1.30 7.36 -2.72
CA ALA A 89 -0.84 8.58 -2.08
C ALA A 89 -0.85 8.47 -0.55
N VAL A 90 -1.94 7.95 0.03
CA VAL A 90 -2.07 7.78 1.48
C VAL A 90 -1.13 6.68 1.98
N ALA A 91 -1.06 5.53 1.31
CA ALA A 91 -0.12 4.46 1.66
C ALA A 91 1.33 4.95 1.59
N SER A 92 1.71 5.66 0.53
CA SER A 92 3.05 6.24 0.38
C SER A 92 3.36 7.22 1.52
N ARG A 93 2.40 8.08 1.90
CA ARG A 93 2.57 8.97 3.05
C ARG A 93 2.81 8.21 4.35
N LEU A 94 2.06 7.13 4.60
CA LEU A 94 2.23 6.32 5.81
C LEU A 94 3.60 5.65 5.84
N LEU A 95 4.07 5.11 4.72
CA LEU A 95 5.39 4.49 4.60
C LEU A 95 6.53 5.50 4.77
N ARG A 96 6.39 6.72 4.23
CA ARG A 96 7.34 7.82 4.47
C ARG A 96 7.43 8.18 5.95
N ARG A 97 6.30 8.19 6.66
CA ARG A 97 6.27 8.40 8.12
C ARG A 97 6.87 7.23 8.91
N ALA A 98 6.80 6.02 8.37
CA ALA A 98 7.40 4.82 8.95
C ALA A 98 8.93 4.71 8.70
N GLY A 99 9.54 5.65 7.96
CA GLY A 99 10.99 5.71 7.76
C GLY A 99 11.46 5.43 6.33
N ALA A 100 10.56 5.20 5.36
CA ALA A 100 10.98 4.99 3.98
C ALA A 100 11.63 6.26 3.37
N GLU A 101 12.81 6.12 2.77
CA GLU A 101 13.51 7.25 2.12
C GLU A 101 12.90 7.66 0.78
N GLY A 102 12.08 6.79 0.20
CA GLY A 102 11.27 7.02 -0.99
C GLY A 102 10.23 5.91 -1.13
N VAL A 103 9.17 6.16 -1.89
CA VAL A 103 8.17 5.14 -2.22
C VAL A 103 7.98 5.17 -3.73
N PHE A 104 8.14 4.01 -4.37
CA PHE A 104 7.95 3.82 -5.80
C PHE A 104 6.70 2.95 -6.01
N PRO A 105 5.56 3.52 -6.42
CA PRO A 105 4.37 2.75 -6.72
C PRO A 105 4.52 2.00 -8.05
N LEU A 106 4.17 0.71 -8.05
CA LEU A 106 4.02 -0.10 -9.25
C LEU A 106 2.60 -0.68 -9.26
N VAL A 107 1.84 -0.34 -10.31
CA VAL A 107 0.47 -0.83 -10.51
C VAL A 107 0.36 -1.57 -11.83
N LEU A 108 -0.46 -2.61 -11.86
CA LEU A 108 -0.69 -3.39 -13.08
C LEU A 108 -1.59 -2.65 -14.09
N ALA A 109 -2.46 -1.77 -13.60
CA ALA A 109 -3.36 -0.99 -14.43
C ALA A 109 -3.62 0.41 -13.85
N VAL A 110 -3.95 1.34 -14.73
CA VAL A 110 -4.44 2.68 -14.39
C VAL A 110 -5.79 2.87 -15.08
N GLN A 111 -6.78 3.34 -14.34
CA GLN A 111 -8.09 3.73 -14.89
C GLN A 111 -8.04 5.24 -15.17
N ALA A 112 -8.24 5.61 -16.43
CA ALA A 112 -8.21 7.00 -16.91
C ALA A 112 -9.62 7.61 -16.94
#